data_AF-A0A7S0KUJ8-F1
#
_entry.id   AF-A0A7S0KUJ8-F1
#
_cell.length_a   1.000
_cell.length_b   1.000
_cell.length_c   1.000
_cell.angle_alpha   90.00
_cell.angle_beta   90.00
_cell.angle_gamma   90.00
#
_symmetry.space_group_name_H-M   'P 1'
#
loop_
_entity.id
_entity.type
_entity.pdbx_description
1 polymer ?
#
loop_
_entity_poly.entity_id
_entity_poly.type
_entity_poly.pdbx_seq_one_letter_code
_entity_poly.pdbx_strand_id
1 'polypeptide(L)'
;GTHRRDKIVVGSKWGYTYTADWRVDTAGEAHEVKEHTAENLARQYPQSADLLDPYLRLYQIHSATAQSGVLRDEDVAKELGELKAKRGVKIGLTLSGVEQADTLREAMTVTAPDGSKLFDCVQATWNVLEQSAGAALLDARASGMEVIVKEALANGRLSSRNPDDKVLPVMEALRALASDFGSPPGRFDSFVYKADSAAIAIAMMQGFQPMVLSGAATPHQVRSNAGALTLLKYLTNAGDAGQERVREILEMARQDPESYWAERAALEWN
;
A
#
# COMPACT_ATOMS: atom_id res chain seq x y z
N GLY A 1 31.22 4.13 1.83
CA GLY A 1 30.68 4.02 3.20
C GLY A 1 29.40 4.81 3.38
N THR A 2 29.43 6.11 3.09
CA THR A 2 28.34 7.08 3.33
C THR A 2 27.26 7.09 2.24
N HIS A 3 27.63 6.99 0.95
CA HIS A 3 26.67 7.06 -0.18
C HIS A 3 25.62 5.93 -0.28
N ARG A 4 25.73 4.85 0.51
CA ARG A 4 24.70 3.79 0.55
C ARG A 4 23.59 4.08 1.55
N ARG A 5 23.89 4.86 2.62
CA ARG A 5 22.91 5.16 3.67
C ARG A 5 21.81 6.10 3.19
N ASP A 6 22.15 6.98 2.24
CA ASP A 6 21.19 7.94 1.65
C ASP A 6 20.23 7.30 0.63
N LYS A 7 20.36 5.99 0.37
CA LYS A 7 19.50 5.24 -0.58
C LYS A 7 18.43 4.39 0.10
N ILE A 8 18.41 4.34 1.43
CA ILE A 8 17.47 3.52 2.20
C ILE A 8 16.55 4.46 2.97
N VAL A 9 15.25 4.21 2.82
CA VAL A 9 14.18 4.90 3.53
C VAL A 9 13.39 3.84 4.28
N VAL A 10 13.18 4.04 5.58
CA VAL A 10 12.39 3.14 6.42
C VAL A 10 11.11 3.86 6.86
N GLY A 11 9.99 3.16 6.68
CA GLY A 11 8.70 3.55 7.24
C GLY A 11 8.27 2.57 8.32
N SER A 12 7.76 3.08 9.45
CA SER A 12 7.17 2.28 10.52
C SER A 12 5.74 2.74 10.83
N LYS A 13 5.03 1.97 11.65
CA LYS A 13 3.63 2.23 12.01
C LYS A 13 3.39 2.02 13.50
N TRP A 14 2.35 2.67 14.01
CA TRP A 14 1.91 2.56 15.41
C TRP A 14 0.39 2.32 15.49
N GLY A 15 -0.08 1.94 16.68
CA GLY A 15 -1.50 1.81 16.97
C GLY A 15 -2.01 0.38 17.12
N TYR A 16 -1.12 -0.60 17.05
CA TYR A 16 -1.41 -1.99 17.39
C TYR A 16 -0.45 -2.43 18.50
N THR A 17 -0.99 -3.12 19.51
CA THR A 17 -0.22 -3.80 20.54
C THR A 17 -0.43 -5.30 20.37
N TYR A 18 0.66 -6.03 20.16
CA TYR A 18 0.67 -7.48 20.07
C TYR A 18 0.84 -8.06 21.47
N THR A 19 -0.16 -8.78 21.95
CA THR A 19 -0.23 -9.32 23.32
C THR A 19 0.21 -10.78 23.42
N ALA A 20 0.40 -11.45 22.28
CA ALA A 20 0.55 -12.90 22.19
C ALA A 20 1.99 -13.42 21.99
N ASP A 21 3.02 -12.60 22.22
CA ASP A 21 4.44 -13.03 22.10
C ASP A 21 4.76 -13.77 20.78
N TRP A 22 4.15 -13.34 19.67
CA TRP A 22 4.28 -13.92 18.33
C TRP A 22 3.77 -15.36 18.17
N ARG A 23 2.90 -15.84 19.08
CA ARG A 23 2.25 -17.15 18.95
C ARG A 23 1.06 -17.10 18.00
N VAL A 24 1.04 -18.05 17.05
CA VAL A 24 -0.01 -18.22 16.03
C VAL A 24 -1.30 -18.82 16.62
N ASP A 25 -1.22 -19.54 17.74
CA ASP A 25 -2.36 -20.15 18.43
C ASP A 25 -2.53 -19.52 19.82
N THR A 26 -3.59 -18.73 20.04
CA THR A 26 -3.91 -18.10 21.35
C THR A 26 -5.20 -18.61 21.97
N ALA A 27 -5.78 -19.71 21.49
CA ALA A 27 -7.00 -20.29 22.08
C ALA A 27 -8.15 -19.25 22.30
N GLY A 28 -8.21 -18.18 21.50
CA GLY A 28 -9.29 -17.18 21.52
C GLY A 28 -8.98 -15.84 22.21
N GLU A 29 -7.76 -15.59 22.69
CA GLU A 29 -7.35 -14.24 23.12
C GLU A 29 -7.02 -13.34 21.91
N ALA A 30 -7.44 -12.07 21.95
CA ALA A 30 -7.17 -11.12 20.86
C ALA A 30 -5.66 -10.96 20.64
N HIS A 31 -5.15 -11.46 19.51
CA HIS A 31 -3.74 -11.43 19.12
C HIS A 31 -3.19 -10.01 18.93
N GLU A 32 -4.10 -9.05 18.70
CA GLU A 32 -3.81 -7.67 18.34
C GLU A 32 -4.84 -6.75 18.99
N VAL A 33 -4.39 -5.83 19.84
CA VAL A 33 -5.22 -4.75 20.38
C VAL A 33 -4.94 -3.49 19.60
N LYS A 34 -5.95 -3.00 18.88
CA LYS A 34 -5.89 -1.71 18.19
C LYS A 34 -6.14 -0.58 19.18
N GLU A 35 -5.15 0.28 19.36
CA GLU A 35 -5.19 1.39 20.31
C GLU A 35 -4.56 2.64 19.72
N HIS A 36 -5.40 3.59 19.33
CA HIS A 36 -5.02 4.83 18.65
C HIS A 36 -5.05 6.05 19.57
N THR A 37 -4.40 5.96 20.74
CA THR A 37 -4.31 7.05 21.73
C THR A 37 -2.96 7.77 21.64
N ALA A 38 -2.93 9.03 22.09
CA ALA A 38 -1.69 9.80 22.18
C ALA A 38 -0.67 9.15 23.15
N GLU A 39 -1.14 8.55 24.24
CA GLU A 39 -0.30 7.79 25.17
C GLU A 39 0.40 6.61 24.47
N ASN A 40 -0.35 5.83 23.68
CA ASN A 40 0.24 4.69 22.97
C ASN A 40 1.21 5.14 21.87
N LEU A 41 0.91 6.23 21.17
CA LEU A 41 1.83 6.87 20.22
C LEU A 41 3.15 7.27 20.91
N ALA A 42 3.08 8.00 22.01
CA ALA A 42 4.23 8.46 22.78
C ALA A 42 5.08 7.29 23.31
N ARG A 43 4.45 6.15 23.59
CA ARG A 43 5.13 4.91 23.99
C ARG A 43 5.82 4.19 22.82
N GLN A 44 5.17 4.10 21.65
CA GLN A 44 5.67 3.30 20.52
C GLN A 44 6.70 4.01 19.65
N TYR A 45 6.63 5.35 19.54
CA TYR A 45 7.58 6.09 18.70
C TYR A 45 9.04 5.94 19.14
N PRO A 46 9.40 6.11 20.44
CA PRO A 46 10.77 5.93 20.89
C PRO A 46 11.34 4.54 20.57
N GLN A 47 10.53 3.49 20.72
CA GLN A 47 10.93 2.12 20.39
C GLN A 47 11.25 1.97 18.90
N SER A 48 10.42 2.56 18.03
CA SER A 48 10.68 2.57 16.59
C SER A 48 11.94 3.36 16.25
N ALA A 49 12.14 4.52 16.88
CA ALA A 49 13.33 5.35 16.66
C ALA A 49 14.62 4.63 17.08
N ASP A 50 14.64 4.02 18.28
CA ASP A 50 15.79 3.27 18.80
C ASP A 50 16.22 2.13 17.87
N LEU A 51 15.25 1.48 17.20
CA LEU A 51 15.50 0.37 16.29
C LEU A 51 15.87 0.78 14.87
N LEU A 52 15.31 1.91 14.38
CA LEU A 52 15.30 2.22 12.94
C LEU A 52 16.07 3.49 12.58
N ASP A 53 16.49 4.29 13.55
CA ASP A 53 17.32 5.45 13.28
C ASP A 53 18.73 5.05 12.78
N PRO A 54 19.33 5.86 11.88
CA PRO A 54 18.83 7.14 11.37
C PRO A 54 18.02 6.99 10.07
N TYR A 55 17.39 5.84 9.78
CA TYR A 55 16.69 5.58 8.51
C TYR A 55 15.17 5.79 8.59
N LEU A 56 14.61 5.95 9.78
CA LEU A 56 13.20 6.25 9.96
C LEU A 56 12.87 7.61 9.33
N ARG A 57 12.02 7.60 8.30
CA ARG A 57 11.60 8.81 7.57
C ARG A 57 10.09 8.96 7.45
N LEU A 58 9.35 7.88 7.67
CA LEU A 58 7.90 7.86 7.61
C LEU A 58 7.37 7.13 8.84
N TYR A 59 6.49 7.77 9.59
CA TYR A 59 5.80 7.15 10.72
C TYR A 59 4.29 7.27 10.53
N GLN A 60 3.58 6.15 10.56
CA GLN A 60 2.18 6.12 10.16
C GLN A 60 1.25 5.61 11.25
N ILE A 61 0.05 6.17 11.31
CA ILE A 61 -1.07 5.54 12.01
C ILE A 61 -1.41 4.23 11.27
N HIS A 62 -1.39 3.10 11.98
CA HIS A 62 -1.72 1.82 11.37
C HIS A 62 -3.25 1.63 11.29
N SER A 63 -3.76 1.38 10.08
CA SER A 63 -5.16 1.03 9.82
C SER A 63 -6.17 2.03 10.41
N ALA A 64 -5.97 3.32 10.16
CA ALA A 64 -6.93 4.36 10.50
C ALA A 64 -8.27 4.10 9.79
N THR A 65 -9.36 4.22 10.54
CA THR A 65 -10.73 4.11 10.05
C THR A 65 -11.60 5.14 10.75
N ALA A 66 -12.75 5.51 10.18
CA ALA A 66 -13.70 6.42 10.84
C ALA A 66 -14.07 5.95 12.27
N GLN A 67 -14.21 4.62 12.48
CA GLN A 67 -14.55 4.03 13.77
C GLN A 67 -13.42 4.13 14.81
N SER A 68 -12.17 4.29 14.38
CA SER A 68 -11.05 4.44 15.33
C SER A 68 -11.03 5.78 16.06
N GLY A 69 -11.73 6.81 15.55
CA GLY A 69 -11.77 8.15 16.14
C GLY A 69 -10.45 8.94 16.04
N VAL A 70 -9.34 8.30 15.67
CA VAL A 70 -7.98 8.86 15.69
C VAL A 70 -7.81 10.15 14.90
N LEU A 71 -8.58 10.35 13.82
CA LEU A 71 -8.51 11.56 12.99
C LEU A 71 -9.11 12.80 13.67
N ARG A 72 -9.90 12.60 14.73
CA ARG A 72 -10.55 13.66 15.52
C ARG A 72 -9.92 13.82 16.90
N ASP A 73 -8.87 13.05 17.19
CA ASP A 73 -8.15 13.12 18.46
C ASP A 73 -7.11 14.25 18.38
N GLU A 74 -7.41 15.35 19.06
CA GLU A 74 -6.55 16.55 19.08
C GLU A 74 -5.20 16.29 19.74
N ASP A 75 -5.13 15.40 20.73
CA ASP A 75 -3.88 15.05 21.42
C ASP A 75 -2.99 14.22 20.49
N VAL A 76 -3.56 13.29 19.73
CA VAL A 76 -2.83 12.56 18.68
C VAL A 76 -2.34 13.51 17.58
N ALA A 77 -3.20 14.42 17.10
CA ALA A 77 -2.81 15.39 16.08
C ALA A 77 -1.67 16.31 16.56
N LYS A 78 -1.72 16.74 17.82
CA LYS A 78 -0.66 17.50 18.48
C LYS A 78 0.64 16.71 18.56
N GLU A 79 0.61 15.49 19.08
CA GLU A 79 1.80 14.65 19.24
C GLU A 79 2.46 14.33 17.89
N LEU A 80 1.67 13.96 16.88
CA LEU A 80 2.18 13.73 15.53
C LEU A 80 2.76 15.01 14.89
N GLY A 81 2.11 16.16 15.09
CA GLY A 81 2.62 17.46 14.64
C GLY A 81 3.96 17.82 15.30
N GLU A 82 4.09 17.55 16.60
CA GLU A 82 5.34 17.76 17.33
C GLU A 82 6.45 16.82 16.84
N LEU A 83 6.15 15.54 16.58
CA LEU A 83 7.11 14.58 16.00
C LEU A 83 7.59 15.06 14.63
N LYS A 84 6.66 15.47 13.76
CA LYS A 84 6.96 16.03 12.43
C LYS A 84 7.92 17.21 12.52
N ALA A 85 7.61 18.19 13.38
CA ALA A 85 8.39 19.42 13.52
C ALA A 85 9.76 19.18 14.16
N LYS A 86 9.84 18.38 15.23
CA LYS A 86 11.07 18.20 16.03
C LYS A 86 12.02 17.16 15.46
N ARG A 87 11.52 16.14 14.77
CA ARG A 87 12.31 15.00 14.27
C ARG A 87 12.45 14.98 12.76
N GLY A 88 11.65 15.75 12.03
CA GLY A 88 11.68 15.78 10.56
C GLY A 88 11.21 14.47 9.92
N VAL A 89 10.51 13.61 10.67
CA VAL A 89 9.85 12.43 10.11
C VAL A 89 8.56 12.84 9.41
N LYS A 90 8.27 12.27 8.24
CA LYS A 90 6.97 12.40 7.60
C LYS A 90 5.93 11.66 8.40
N ILE A 91 4.73 12.22 8.50
CA ILE A 91 3.60 11.60 9.16
C ILE A 91 2.65 11.06 8.10
N GLY A 92 2.20 9.81 8.26
CA GLY A 92 1.21 9.23 7.37
C GLY A 92 0.14 8.43 8.08
N LEU A 93 -0.69 7.78 7.29
CA LEU A 93 -1.71 6.87 7.76
C LEU A 93 -1.89 5.73 6.76
N THR A 94 -2.15 4.54 7.28
CA THR A 94 -2.55 3.40 6.48
C THR A 94 -4.06 3.20 6.60
N LEU A 95 -4.73 2.99 5.47
CA LEU A 95 -6.19 2.83 5.39
C LEU A 95 -6.58 1.37 5.17
N SER A 96 -7.82 1.03 5.46
CA SER A 96 -8.39 -0.29 5.19
C SER A 96 -9.92 -0.23 5.20
N GLY A 97 -10.56 -1.17 4.50
CA GLY A 97 -12.01 -1.30 4.43
C GLY A 97 -12.63 -0.54 3.26
N VAL A 98 -13.92 -0.81 3.03
CA VAL A 98 -14.75 -0.20 1.98
C VAL A 98 -14.70 1.33 2.05
N GLU A 99 -14.73 1.87 3.27
CA GLU A 99 -14.73 3.30 3.59
C GLU A 99 -13.34 3.98 3.47
N GLN A 100 -12.32 3.31 2.89
CA GLN A 100 -10.97 3.88 2.81
C GLN A 100 -10.93 5.22 2.07
N ALA A 101 -11.74 5.40 1.02
CA ALA A 101 -11.78 6.65 0.27
C ALA A 101 -12.27 7.82 1.12
N ASP A 102 -13.32 7.60 1.92
CA ASP A 102 -13.90 8.64 2.78
C ASP A 102 -13.02 8.92 3.99
N THR A 103 -12.40 7.89 4.55
CA THR A 103 -11.39 8.05 5.61
C THR A 103 -10.20 8.89 5.12
N LEU A 104 -9.77 8.73 3.86
CA LEU A 104 -8.72 9.57 3.27
C LEU A 104 -9.15 11.03 3.14
N ARG A 105 -10.40 11.28 2.69
CA ARG A 105 -10.93 12.64 2.58
C ARG A 105 -10.98 13.34 3.92
N GLU A 106 -11.43 12.64 4.96
CA GLU A 106 -11.38 13.17 6.32
C GLU A 106 -9.94 13.47 6.75
N ALA A 107 -9.00 12.53 6.56
CA ALA A 107 -7.62 12.72 6.94
C ALA A 107 -6.96 13.95 6.27
N MET A 108 -7.29 14.25 5.02
CA MET A 108 -6.78 15.43 4.31
C MET A 108 -7.23 16.76 4.92
N THR A 109 -8.28 16.76 5.76
CA THR A 109 -8.76 17.95 6.49
C THR A 109 -8.07 18.16 7.83
N VAL A 110 -7.33 17.16 8.34
CA VAL A 110 -6.69 17.22 9.66
C VAL A 110 -5.44 18.11 9.61
N THR A 111 -5.38 19.04 10.56
CA THR A 111 -4.27 19.97 10.74
C THR A 111 -3.54 19.72 12.06
N ALA A 112 -2.23 19.97 12.06
CA ALA A 112 -1.48 20.13 13.30
C ALA A 112 -1.91 21.41 14.05
N PRO A 113 -1.57 21.59 15.34
CA PRO A 113 -1.95 22.77 16.11
C PRO A 113 -1.48 24.12 15.54
N ASP A 114 -0.44 24.12 14.71
CA ASP A 114 0.05 25.31 14.00
C ASP A 114 -0.73 25.64 12.71
N GLY A 115 -1.79 24.88 12.42
CA GLY A 115 -2.62 25.01 11.22
C GLY A 115 -2.04 24.36 9.96
N SER A 116 -0.86 23.76 10.03
CA SER A 116 -0.27 23.04 8.89
C SER A 116 -0.96 21.69 8.64
N LYS A 117 -0.89 21.17 7.42
CA LYS A 117 -1.41 19.83 7.10
C LYS A 117 -0.66 18.77 7.90
N LEU A 118 -1.40 17.89 8.57
CA LEU A 118 -0.80 16.87 9.41
C LEU A 118 -0.11 15.78 8.58
N PHE A 119 -0.85 15.16 7.66
CA PHE A 119 -0.38 13.99 6.91
C PHE A 119 0.35 14.36 5.63
N ASP A 120 1.54 13.77 5.45
CA ASP A 120 2.38 13.86 4.27
C ASP A 120 2.21 12.66 3.32
N CYS A 121 1.68 11.54 3.82
CA CYS A 121 1.60 10.29 3.08
C CYS A 121 0.37 9.47 3.45
N VAL A 122 -0.23 8.81 2.46
CA VAL A 122 -1.27 7.79 2.65
C VAL A 122 -0.79 6.45 2.10
N GLN A 123 -1.01 5.39 2.87
CA GLN A 123 -0.87 4.01 2.42
C GLN A 123 -2.25 3.33 2.28
N ALA A 124 -2.73 3.10 1.07
CA ALA A 124 -4.08 2.58 0.79
C ALA A 124 -4.06 1.24 0.05
N THR A 125 -5.15 0.47 0.19
CA THR A 125 -5.34 -0.74 -0.62
C THR A 125 -5.84 -0.33 -2.01
N TRP A 126 -5.09 -0.70 -3.04
CA TRP A 126 -5.50 -0.52 -4.43
C TRP A 126 -4.90 -1.62 -5.30
N ASN A 127 -5.70 -2.22 -6.17
CA ASN A 127 -5.25 -3.18 -7.19
C ASN A 127 -6.28 -3.25 -8.33
N VAL A 128 -6.04 -4.10 -9.32
CA VAL A 128 -6.96 -4.22 -10.47
C VAL A 128 -8.35 -4.76 -10.08
N LEU A 129 -8.50 -5.44 -8.95
CA LEU A 129 -9.81 -5.89 -8.45
C LEU A 129 -10.50 -4.79 -7.63
N GLU A 130 -9.76 -4.14 -6.74
CA GLU A 130 -10.26 -3.06 -5.88
C GLU A 130 -9.65 -1.70 -6.24
N GLN A 131 -10.47 -0.89 -6.89
CA GLN A 131 -10.12 0.39 -7.49
C GLN A 131 -10.79 1.58 -6.80
N SER A 132 -11.66 1.36 -5.81
CA SER A 132 -12.58 2.37 -5.26
C SER A 132 -11.89 3.60 -4.68
N ALA A 133 -10.68 3.45 -4.12
CA ALA A 133 -9.91 4.55 -3.56
C ALA A 133 -9.30 5.48 -4.63
N GLY A 134 -9.32 5.12 -5.91
CA GLY A 134 -8.55 5.80 -6.96
C GLY A 134 -8.78 7.32 -7.04
N ALA A 135 -10.03 7.77 -6.95
CA ALA A 135 -10.36 9.20 -6.98
C ALA A 135 -9.80 9.94 -5.75
N ALA A 136 -10.00 9.40 -4.55
CA ALA A 136 -9.46 10.01 -3.33
C ALA A 136 -7.92 10.02 -3.30
N LEU A 137 -7.27 9.03 -3.92
CA LEU A 137 -5.81 9.00 -4.07
C LEU A 137 -5.30 10.06 -5.05
N LEU A 138 -6.05 10.37 -6.11
CA LEU A 138 -5.76 11.51 -6.99
C LEU A 138 -5.85 12.83 -6.24
N ASP A 139 -6.91 13.01 -5.44
CA ASP A 139 -7.08 14.19 -4.59
C ASP A 139 -5.92 14.34 -3.60
N ALA A 140 -5.53 13.24 -2.93
CA ALA A 140 -4.39 13.23 -2.02
C ALA A 140 -3.09 13.63 -2.72
N ARG A 141 -2.82 13.08 -3.90
CA ARG A 141 -1.65 13.45 -4.71
C ARG A 141 -1.67 14.93 -5.11
N ALA A 142 -2.81 15.43 -5.57
CA ALA A 142 -3.00 16.85 -5.92
C ALA A 142 -2.82 17.78 -4.71
N SER A 143 -3.13 17.30 -3.51
CA SER A 143 -2.96 18.03 -2.26
C SER A 143 -1.51 18.08 -1.73
N GLY A 144 -0.60 17.34 -2.38
CA GLY A 144 0.82 17.25 -2.02
C GLY A 144 1.22 16.00 -1.25
N MET A 145 0.29 15.07 -0.98
CA MET A 145 0.61 13.83 -0.28
C MET A 145 1.37 12.85 -1.19
N GLU A 146 2.24 12.06 -0.58
CA GLU A 146 2.79 10.84 -1.18
C GLU A 146 1.78 9.70 -1.07
N VAL A 147 1.65 8.91 -2.13
CA VAL A 147 0.74 7.76 -2.16
C VAL A 147 1.56 6.47 -2.15
N ILE A 148 1.24 5.59 -1.22
CA ILE A 148 1.74 4.23 -1.16
C ILE A 148 0.57 3.28 -1.43
N VAL A 149 0.71 2.40 -2.41
CA VAL A 149 -0.26 1.32 -2.65
C VAL A 149 0.23 0.07 -1.95
N LYS A 150 -0.60 -0.48 -1.06
CA LYS A 150 -0.46 -1.84 -0.53
C LYS A 150 -1.41 -2.79 -1.27
N GLU A 151 -1.11 -4.07 -1.18
CA GLU A 151 -1.98 -5.14 -1.71
C GLU A 151 -2.21 -5.05 -3.23
N ALA A 152 -1.22 -4.61 -4.00
CA ALA A 152 -1.29 -4.56 -5.47
C ALA A 152 -1.57 -5.94 -6.11
N LEU A 153 -1.27 -7.03 -5.38
CA LEU A 153 -1.55 -8.41 -5.77
C LEU A 153 -2.78 -9.01 -5.06
N ALA A 154 -3.62 -8.16 -4.44
CA ALA A 154 -4.81 -8.55 -3.70
C ALA A 154 -4.54 -9.68 -2.68
N ASN A 155 -3.53 -9.52 -1.83
CA ASN A 155 -3.08 -10.52 -0.85
C ASN A 155 -2.76 -11.90 -1.45
N GLY A 156 -2.22 -11.92 -2.68
CA GLY A 156 -1.85 -13.15 -3.38
C GLY A 156 -2.97 -13.74 -4.25
N ARG A 157 -4.18 -13.15 -4.23
CA ARG A 157 -5.26 -13.55 -5.14
C ARG A 157 -4.87 -13.41 -6.60
N LEU A 158 -4.04 -12.40 -6.93
CA LEU A 158 -3.48 -12.18 -8.27
C LEU A 158 -2.12 -12.87 -8.44
N SER A 159 -2.02 -14.13 -8.02
CA SER A 159 -0.79 -14.93 -8.15
C SER A 159 -1.09 -16.28 -8.79
N SER A 160 -0.07 -16.89 -9.40
CA SER A 160 -0.20 -18.21 -10.03
C SER A 160 -0.53 -19.36 -9.07
N ARG A 161 -0.55 -19.09 -7.75
CA ARG A 161 -0.87 -20.07 -6.71
C ARG A 161 -2.33 -20.04 -6.29
N ASN A 162 -3.11 -19.04 -6.71
CA ASN A 162 -4.52 -18.95 -6.38
C ASN A 162 -5.34 -19.84 -7.35
N PRO A 163 -6.02 -20.89 -6.86
CA PRO A 163 -6.86 -21.75 -7.69
C PRO A 163 -8.26 -21.19 -7.95
N ASP A 164 -8.57 -19.98 -7.48
CA ASP A 164 -9.90 -19.38 -7.62
C ASP A 164 -10.24 -19.04 -9.08
N ASP A 165 -11.20 -19.77 -9.64
CA ASP A 165 -11.71 -19.60 -11.01
C ASP A 165 -12.26 -18.19 -11.26
N LYS A 166 -12.73 -17.48 -10.22
CA LYS A 166 -13.27 -16.12 -10.37
C LYS A 166 -12.22 -15.11 -10.83
N VAL A 167 -10.96 -15.30 -10.44
CA VAL A 167 -9.86 -14.39 -10.82
C VAL A 167 -9.06 -14.89 -12.02
N LEU A 168 -9.34 -16.09 -12.52
CA LEU A 168 -8.61 -16.68 -13.64
C LEU A 168 -8.67 -15.81 -14.92
N PRO A 169 -9.82 -15.24 -15.35
CA PRO A 169 -9.85 -14.35 -16.51
C PRO A 169 -8.97 -13.10 -16.34
N VAL A 170 -8.94 -12.53 -15.13
CA VAL A 170 -8.08 -11.38 -14.81
C VAL A 170 -6.61 -11.79 -14.90
N MET A 171 -6.26 -12.95 -14.35
CA MET A 171 -4.89 -13.48 -14.40
C MET A 171 -4.43 -13.76 -15.83
N GLU A 172 -5.31 -14.26 -16.70
CA GLU A 172 -5.02 -14.46 -18.13
C GLU A 172 -4.81 -13.13 -18.84
N ALA A 173 -5.65 -12.12 -18.59
CA ALA A 173 -5.49 -10.79 -19.16
C ALA A 173 -4.17 -10.13 -18.73
N LEU A 174 -3.78 -10.28 -17.47
CA LEU A 174 -2.49 -9.80 -16.94
C LEU A 174 -1.30 -10.53 -17.56
N ARG A 175 -1.39 -11.85 -17.79
CA ARG A 175 -0.35 -12.61 -18.52
C ARG A 175 -0.22 -12.17 -19.96
N ALA A 176 -1.35 -11.95 -20.64
CA ALA A 176 -1.38 -11.45 -22.01
C ALA A 176 -0.70 -10.07 -22.08
N LEU A 177 -1.07 -9.12 -21.21
CA LEU A 177 -0.41 -7.80 -21.12
C LEU A 177 1.11 -7.93 -20.95
N ALA A 178 1.54 -8.78 -20.01
CA ALA A 178 2.95 -8.99 -19.77
C ALA A 178 3.65 -9.55 -21.02
N SER A 179 3.03 -10.48 -21.74
CA SER A 179 3.55 -11.05 -22.99
C SER A 179 3.60 -10.03 -24.13
N ASP A 180 2.56 -9.22 -24.30
CA ASP A 180 2.42 -8.26 -25.40
C ASP A 180 3.42 -7.10 -25.29
N PHE A 181 3.68 -6.64 -24.07
CA PHE A 181 4.52 -5.46 -23.79
C PHE A 181 5.85 -5.76 -23.11
N GLY A 182 6.09 -7.01 -22.69
CA GLY A 182 7.40 -7.39 -22.18
C GLY A 182 8.45 -7.49 -23.30
N SER A 183 9.72 -7.72 -22.95
CA SER A 183 10.80 -7.88 -23.95
C SER A 183 10.56 -9.07 -24.90
N PRO A 184 11.20 -9.11 -26.08
CA PRO A 184 11.27 -10.34 -26.86
C PRO A 184 12.03 -11.42 -26.06
N PRO A 185 11.69 -12.71 -26.22
CA PRO A 185 12.48 -13.80 -25.64
C PRO A 185 13.97 -13.63 -25.97
N GLY A 186 14.84 -13.61 -24.95
CA GLY A 186 16.30 -13.54 -25.13
C GLY A 186 16.98 -12.24 -24.68
N ARG A 187 16.24 -11.19 -24.32
CA ARG A 187 16.79 -10.02 -23.61
C ARG A 187 16.24 -10.00 -22.18
N PHE A 188 17.07 -10.40 -21.22
CA PHE A 188 16.74 -10.53 -19.79
C PHE A 188 15.57 -11.48 -19.49
N ASP A 189 15.93 -12.75 -19.27
CA ASP A 189 15.29 -13.72 -18.38
C ASP A 189 13.78 -14.02 -18.56
N SER A 190 13.48 -15.32 -18.67
CA SER A 190 12.16 -15.96 -18.62
C SER A 190 11.36 -15.72 -17.32
N PHE A 191 11.75 -14.75 -16.51
CA PHE A 191 11.18 -14.39 -15.22
C PHE A 191 10.31 -13.12 -15.27
N VAL A 192 10.31 -12.37 -16.38
CA VAL A 192 9.70 -11.02 -16.46
C VAL A 192 8.22 -11.03 -16.90
N TYR A 193 7.70 -12.13 -17.44
CA TYR A 193 6.34 -12.20 -18.02
C TYR A 193 5.34 -12.86 -17.07
N LYS A 194 5.03 -12.21 -15.95
CA LYS A 194 4.13 -12.79 -14.94
C LYS A 194 3.03 -11.81 -14.54
N ALA A 195 1.85 -12.36 -14.26
CA ALA A 195 0.66 -11.59 -13.90
C ALA A 195 0.87 -10.65 -12.71
N ASP A 196 1.74 -11.02 -11.77
CA ASP A 196 2.11 -10.19 -10.62
C ASP A 196 2.84 -8.91 -11.06
N SER A 197 3.83 -9.02 -11.95
CA SER A 197 4.54 -7.87 -12.50
C SER A 197 3.62 -6.93 -13.29
N ALA A 198 2.65 -7.49 -14.05
CA ALA A 198 1.62 -6.74 -14.74
C ALA A 198 0.69 -5.99 -13.78
N ALA A 199 0.18 -6.65 -12.74
CA ALA A 199 -0.69 -6.01 -11.74
C ALA A 199 0.03 -4.87 -11.02
N ILE A 200 1.31 -5.05 -10.65
CA ILE A 200 2.13 -4.00 -10.04
C ILE A 200 2.38 -2.86 -11.02
N ALA A 201 2.71 -3.15 -12.29
CA ALA A 201 2.93 -2.12 -13.30
C ALA A 201 1.66 -1.27 -13.54
N ILE A 202 0.49 -1.90 -13.61
CA ILE A 202 -0.80 -1.20 -13.70
C ILE A 202 -1.01 -0.28 -12.50
N ALA A 203 -0.72 -0.73 -11.29
CA ALA A 203 -0.80 0.12 -10.09
C ALA A 203 0.17 1.31 -10.18
N MET A 204 1.41 1.09 -10.63
CA MET A 204 2.40 2.17 -10.81
C MET A 204 2.00 3.20 -11.88
N MET A 205 1.22 2.79 -12.90
CA MET A 205 0.77 3.68 -13.98
C MET A 205 -0.34 4.65 -13.58
N GLN A 206 -0.98 4.44 -12.43
CA GLN A 206 -2.10 5.27 -12.03
C GLN A 206 -1.70 6.73 -11.80
N GLY A 207 -2.60 7.66 -12.10
CA GLY A 207 -2.33 9.11 -12.07
C GLY A 207 -1.94 9.67 -10.69
N PHE A 208 -2.19 8.93 -9.61
CA PHE A 208 -1.74 9.28 -8.26
C PHE A 208 -0.26 8.93 -7.99
N GLN A 209 0.45 8.38 -8.98
CA GLN A 209 1.90 8.12 -9.00
C GLN A 209 2.39 7.37 -7.74
N PRO A 210 1.86 6.18 -7.46
CA PRO A 210 2.11 5.52 -6.20
C PRO A 210 3.52 4.92 -6.13
N MET A 211 4.06 4.88 -4.91
CA MET A 211 5.02 3.85 -4.53
C MET A 211 4.24 2.55 -4.25
N VAL A 212 4.51 1.49 -5.00
CA VAL A 212 3.80 0.21 -4.81
C VAL A 212 4.60 -0.71 -3.90
N LEU A 213 4.01 -1.14 -2.77
CA LEU A 213 4.62 -2.09 -1.86
C LEU A 213 4.51 -3.51 -2.41
N SER A 214 5.67 -4.14 -2.61
CA SER A 214 5.77 -5.55 -2.95
C SER A 214 5.57 -6.42 -1.70
N GLY A 215 4.54 -7.27 -1.69
CA GLY A 215 4.31 -8.30 -0.67
C GLY A 215 5.08 -9.61 -0.90
N ALA A 216 6.19 -9.57 -1.65
CA ALA A 216 7.00 -10.75 -1.94
C ALA A 216 7.63 -11.35 -0.68
N ALA A 217 7.49 -12.66 -0.49
CA ALA A 217 8.07 -13.42 0.62
C ALA A 217 9.25 -14.31 0.22
N THR A 218 9.56 -14.40 -1.09
CA THR A 218 10.66 -15.22 -1.62
C THR A 218 11.54 -14.43 -2.58
N PRO A 219 12.84 -14.76 -2.73
CA PRO A 219 13.71 -14.12 -3.72
C PRO A 219 13.19 -14.21 -5.15
N HIS A 220 12.47 -15.29 -5.47
CA HIS A 220 11.83 -15.45 -6.78
C HIS A 220 10.68 -14.45 -6.98
N GLN A 221 9.81 -14.26 -5.98
CA GLN A 221 8.76 -13.24 -6.04
C GLN A 221 9.34 -11.82 -6.11
N VAL A 222 10.43 -11.53 -5.39
CA VAL A 222 11.10 -10.23 -5.47
C VAL A 222 11.58 -9.95 -6.89
N ARG A 223 12.24 -10.94 -7.54
CA ARG A 223 12.67 -10.81 -8.94
C ARG A 223 11.49 -10.65 -9.90
N SER A 224 10.42 -11.40 -9.70
CA SER A 224 9.18 -11.30 -10.49
C SER A 224 8.58 -9.89 -10.40
N ASN A 225 8.36 -9.40 -9.18
CA ASN A 225 7.78 -8.08 -8.93
C ASN A 225 8.67 -6.95 -9.48
N ALA A 226 9.99 -7.09 -9.43
CA ALA A 226 10.92 -6.12 -10.03
C ALA A 226 10.78 -6.01 -11.56
N GLY A 227 10.25 -7.05 -12.23
CA GLY A 227 9.89 -7.02 -13.65
C GLY A 227 8.86 -5.95 -13.99
N ALA A 228 8.05 -5.51 -13.02
CA ALA A 228 7.07 -4.44 -13.20
C ALA A 228 7.71 -3.12 -13.68
N LEU A 229 8.95 -2.82 -13.26
CA LEU A 229 9.66 -1.61 -13.71
C LEU A 229 9.97 -1.65 -15.21
N THR A 230 10.30 -2.83 -15.72
CA THR A 230 10.57 -3.04 -17.14
C THR A 230 9.28 -2.93 -17.94
N LEU A 231 8.23 -3.61 -17.48
CA LEU A 231 6.91 -3.57 -18.13
C LEU A 231 6.31 -2.16 -18.13
N LEU A 232 6.40 -1.43 -17.01
CA LEU A 232 5.98 -0.03 -16.89
C LEU A 232 6.63 0.83 -17.99
N LYS A 233 7.93 0.66 -18.23
CA LYS A 233 8.65 1.41 -19.28
C LYS A 233 8.07 1.11 -20.66
N TYR A 234 7.81 -0.16 -20.98
CA TYR A 234 7.25 -0.54 -22.28
C TYR A 234 5.81 -0.07 -22.47
N LEU A 235 4.96 -0.22 -21.45
CA LEU A 235 3.59 0.30 -21.46
C LEU A 235 3.57 1.81 -21.63
N THR A 236 4.45 2.54 -20.94
CA THR A 236 4.57 4.00 -21.09
C THR A 236 5.02 4.38 -22.50
N ASN A 237 6.01 3.68 -23.06
CA ASN A 237 6.51 3.94 -24.41
C ASN A 237 5.49 3.63 -25.51
N ALA A 238 4.55 2.72 -25.26
CA ALA A 238 3.48 2.41 -26.19
C ALA A 238 2.40 3.50 -26.29
N GLY A 239 2.45 4.54 -25.43
CA GLY A 239 1.51 5.65 -25.46
C GLY A 239 0.06 5.19 -25.30
N ASP A 240 -0.81 5.68 -26.17
CA ASP A 240 -2.26 5.42 -26.12
C ASP A 240 -2.61 3.93 -26.16
N ALA A 241 -1.85 3.11 -26.90
CA ALA A 241 -2.10 1.67 -26.96
C ALA A 241 -1.85 0.97 -25.60
N GLY A 242 -0.82 1.41 -24.88
CA GLY A 242 -0.55 0.91 -23.52
C GLY A 242 -1.64 1.36 -22.54
N GLN A 243 -2.09 2.61 -22.65
CA GLN A 243 -3.17 3.16 -21.82
C GLN A 243 -4.51 2.46 -22.07
N GLU A 244 -4.84 2.18 -23.33
CA GLU A 244 -6.05 1.44 -23.72
C GLU A 244 -6.05 0.05 -23.08
N ARG A 245 -4.96 -0.70 -23.25
CA ARG A 245 -4.86 -2.07 -22.72
C ARG A 245 -4.98 -2.11 -21.19
N VAL A 246 -4.39 -1.13 -20.50
CA VAL A 246 -4.55 -1.01 -19.04
C VAL A 246 -6.00 -0.70 -18.67
N ARG A 247 -6.68 0.18 -19.41
CA ARG A 247 -8.08 0.53 -19.17
C ARG A 247 -9.01 -0.67 -19.34
N GLU A 248 -8.83 -1.46 -20.41
CA GLU A 248 -9.59 -2.68 -20.65
C GLU A 248 -9.48 -3.64 -19.45
N ILE A 249 -8.27 -3.88 -18.95
CA ILE A 249 -8.03 -4.76 -17.80
C ILE A 249 -8.70 -4.20 -16.54
N LEU A 250 -8.58 -2.89 -16.29
CA LEU A 250 -9.24 -2.26 -15.14
C LEU A 250 -10.76 -2.35 -15.22
N GLU A 251 -11.35 -2.18 -16.41
CA GLU A 251 -12.79 -2.30 -16.58
C GLU A 251 -13.27 -3.73 -16.33
N MET A 252 -12.61 -4.74 -16.91
CA MET A 252 -13.02 -6.13 -16.77
C MET A 252 -12.74 -6.74 -15.39
N ALA A 253 -11.73 -6.24 -14.67
CA ALA A 253 -11.27 -6.84 -13.41
C ALA A 253 -11.95 -6.25 -12.17
N ARG A 254 -12.57 -5.07 -12.31
CA ARG A 254 -13.18 -4.33 -11.19
C ARG A 254 -14.23 -5.18 -10.47
N GLN A 255 -14.05 -5.31 -9.16
CA GLN A 255 -15.04 -5.88 -8.26
C GLN A 255 -15.83 -4.78 -7.57
N ASP A 256 -17.03 -5.14 -7.12
CA ASP A 256 -17.76 -4.37 -6.13
C ASP A 256 -16.94 -4.28 -4.82
N PRO A 257 -16.75 -3.10 -4.22
CA PRO A 257 -15.91 -2.94 -3.04
C PRO A 257 -16.36 -3.79 -1.85
N GLU A 258 -17.65 -3.84 -1.54
CA GLU A 258 -18.19 -4.65 -0.44
C GLU A 258 -17.85 -6.13 -0.63
N SER A 259 -18.07 -6.63 -1.83
CA SER A 259 -17.74 -8.01 -2.22
C SER A 259 -16.23 -8.28 -2.11
N TYR A 260 -15.38 -7.39 -2.63
CA TYR A 260 -13.93 -7.54 -2.54
C TYR A 260 -13.45 -7.57 -1.09
N TRP A 261 -13.94 -6.67 -0.24
CA TRP A 261 -13.51 -6.57 1.16
C TRP A 261 -14.03 -7.74 1.99
N ALA A 262 -15.23 -8.25 1.71
CA ALA A 262 -15.75 -9.48 2.31
C ALA A 262 -14.89 -10.70 1.93
N GLU A 263 -14.57 -10.87 0.64
CA GLU A 263 -13.70 -11.96 0.16
C GLU A 263 -12.28 -11.85 0.73
N ARG A 264 -11.72 -10.63 0.81
CA ARG A 264 -10.41 -10.36 1.43
C ARG A 264 -10.40 -10.76 2.91
N ALA A 265 -11.46 -10.43 3.65
CA ALA A 265 -11.56 -10.74 5.07
C ALA A 265 -11.68 -12.25 5.34
N ALA A 266 -12.24 -13.01 4.39
CA ALA A 266 -12.41 -14.46 4.49
C ALA A 266 -11.15 -15.27 4.09
N LEU A 267 -10.06 -14.62 3.67
CA LEU A 267 -8.81 -15.32 3.35
C LEU A 267 -8.21 -15.99 4.59
N GLU A 268 -7.82 -17.26 4.46
CA GLU A 268 -7.06 -17.95 5.49
C GLU A 268 -5.62 -17.43 5.51
N TRP A 269 -5.24 -16.82 6.63
CA TRP A 269 -3.87 -16.35 6.86
C TRP A 269 -3.05 -17.51 7.42
N ASN A 270 -1.94 -17.82 6.76
CA ASN A 270 -0.96 -18.85 7.17
C ASN A 270 0.40 -18.22 7.44
#